data_AF-A0A2N0BMR1-F1
#
_entry.id   AF-A0A2N0BMR1-F1
#
_cell.length_a   1.000
_cell.length_b   1.000
_cell.length_c   1.000
_cell.angle_alpha   90.00
_cell.angle_beta   90.00
_cell.angle_gamma   90.00
#
_symmetry.space_group_name_H-M   'P 1'
#
loop_
_entity.id
_entity.type
_entity.pdbx_description
1 polymer ?
#
loop_
_entity_poly.entity_id
_entity_poly.type
_entity_poly.pdbx_seq_one_letter_code
_entity_poly.pdbx_strand_id
1 'polypeptide(L)'
;MNTNNLDTLFIFPKYKKTIIYFLCAISIFVSNCGTDSEKKNVSVFAKETGASLESYKPRFGRKLPVVAVIGENKYTELSDFIVPYGVLTRARIADVHALADTRGTMNMFPALKFEIENDLADFDGKFPDGADYVIVPAVHNSENPMLIRWIREQTRKGATIVGICDGVWLVSNAGLLNDKRATGHWYSFGKLEEKFPSARWIRNKRYVADRNVITTTGVTASIPISLAIVESIAGREKASNVAKEFGAADWSDDHTSSRFEFETKHYVAAAKNLLFFWNREDVGISVFHGVDEVSLALAADAYARTYRTNVFAISESYGPIRTQSGLSLIPDLQNERGRVLDRTISIRESDTAVNVLKKTLAQIDSLYGNSTSSFVSLQIEYPER
;
A
#
# COMPACT_ATOMS: atom_id res chain seq x y z
N MET A 1 37.27 31.08 20.85
CA MET A 1 36.05 31.46 20.12
C MET A 1 36.30 31.33 18.63
N ASN A 2 36.05 30.14 18.08
CA ASN A 2 35.54 29.91 16.72
C ASN A 2 35.36 28.40 16.53
N THR A 3 34.26 28.07 15.85
CA THR A 3 33.95 26.92 14.99
C THR A 3 34.88 25.69 14.94
N ASN A 4 34.22 24.53 14.86
CA ASN A 4 34.64 23.22 14.30
C ASN A 4 35.26 22.21 15.27
N ASN A 5 34.42 21.27 15.74
CA ASN A 5 34.75 19.84 15.66
C ASN A 5 33.50 18.97 15.92
N LEU A 6 32.89 18.47 14.85
CA LEU A 6 31.94 17.35 14.87
C LEU A 6 32.29 16.33 13.78
N ASP A 7 33.58 16.19 13.49
CA ASP A 7 34.11 15.12 12.65
C ASP A 7 34.79 14.08 13.53
N THR A 8 34.01 13.15 14.07
CA THR A 8 34.46 11.77 14.41
C THR A 8 33.29 10.95 14.97
N LEU A 9 32.39 10.51 14.10
CA LEU A 9 31.65 9.26 14.32
C LEU A 9 31.56 8.53 12.97
N PHE A 10 32.35 7.48 12.82
CA PHE A 10 32.31 6.57 11.67
C PHE A 10 30.97 5.84 11.63
N ILE A 11 30.01 6.41 10.90
CA ILE A 11 28.72 5.78 10.57
C ILE A 11 28.74 5.46 9.07
N PHE A 12 28.56 4.18 8.75
CA PHE A 12 28.55 3.65 7.38
C PHE A 12 27.60 4.46 6.46
N PRO A 13 28.00 4.77 5.21
CA PRO A 13 27.28 5.67 4.30
C PRO A 13 25.86 5.21 3.91
N LYS A 14 25.50 3.96 4.19
CA LYS A 14 24.20 3.36 3.84
C LYS A 14 23.02 3.90 4.68
N TYR A 15 23.29 4.50 5.85
CA TYR A 15 22.24 4.92 6.80
C TYR A 15 22.08 6.44 6.93
N LYS A 16 22.95 7.23 6.28
CA LYS A 16 22.89 8.69 6.34
C LYS A 16 21.59 9.24 5.75
N LYS A 17 21.05 8.62 4.68
CA LYS A 17 19.79 9.05 4.05
C LYS A 17 18.56 8.68 4.89
N THR A 18 18.45 7.45 5.41
CA THR A 18 17.30 6.99 6.22
C THR A 18 17.17 7.77 7.53
N ILE A 19 18.29 8.13 8.16
CA ILE A 19 18.32 8.97 9.36
C ILE A 19 18.01 10.44 9.03
N ILE A 20 18.41 10.96 7.85
CA ILE A 20 18.00 12.31 7.40
C ILE A 20 16.50 12.39 7.12
N TYR A 21 15.87 11.35 6.54
CA TYR A 21 14.41 11.30 6.40
C TYR A 21 13.68 11.22 7.75
N PHE A 22 14.26 10.55 8.74
CA PHE A 22 13.71 10.49 10.10
C PHE A 22 13.97 11.78 10.90
N LEU A 23 15.11 12.45 10.71
CA LEU A 23 15.42 13.74 11.34
C LEU A 23 14.70 14.90 10.66
N CYS A 24 14.39 14.87 9.37
CA CYS A 24 13.46 15.83 8.76
C CYS A 24 12.01 15.62 9.24
N ALA A 25 11.63 14.39 9.62
CA ALA A 25 10.34 14.09 10.23
C ALA A 25 10.28 14.41 11.75
N ILE A 26 11.44 14.51 12.44
CA ILE A 26 11.52 14.81 13.88
C ILE A 26 11.93 16.26 14.18
N SER A 27 12.69 16.93 13.31
CA SER A 27 13.25 18.28 13.59
C SER A 27 12.26 19.43 13.38
N ILE A 28 10.97 19.17 13.15
CA ILE A 28 9.93 20.21 13.08
C ILE A 28 9.18 20.37 14.42
N PHE A 29 9.47 19.59 15.46
CA PHE A 29 8.73 19.70 16.73
C PHE A 29 9.57 19.59 18.00
N VAL A 30 10.64 20.40 18.09
CA VAL A 30 11.09 20.94 19.38
C VAL A 30 11.21 22.46 19.24
N SER A 31 10.11 23.13 18.88
CA SER A 31 9.89 24.58 19.04
C SER A 31 8.44 24.94 18.72
N ASN A 32 7.49 24.42 19.49
CA ASN A 32 6.25 25.13 19.84
C ASN A 32 5.42 24.26 20.80
N CYS A 33 5.83 24.23 22.07
CA CYS A 33 4.86 24.07 23.14
C CYS A 33 4.11 25.41 23.24
N GLY A 34 3.03 25.54 22.49
CA GLY A 34 2.02 26.57 22.65
C GLY A 34 0.69 25.88 22.86
N THR A 35 0.19 25.91 24.09
CA THR A 35 -1.17 25.52 24.43
C THR A 35 -2.13 26.50 23.80
N ASP A 36 -3.02 26.05 22.92
CA ASP A 36 -4.33 26.68 22.76
C ASP A 36 -5.36 25.67 22.27
N SER A 37 -6.35 25.42 23.13
CA SER A 37 -7.52 24.62 22.84
C SER A 37 -8.62 25.50 22.28
N GLU A 38 -8.85 25.46 20.97
CA GLU A 38 -10.09 25.97 20.38
C GLU A 38 -10.95 24.82 19.86
N LYS A 39 -12.09 24.64 20.52
CA LYS A 39 -13.18 23.75 20.08
C LYS A 39 -13.78 24.32 18.80
N LYS A 40 -13.52 23.67 17.65
CA LYS A 40 -14.29 23.93 16.41
C LYS A 40 -15.46 22.97 16.31
N ASN A 41 -16.64 23.56 16.16
CA ASN A 41 -17.93 22.88 16.01
C ASN A 41 -17.90 21.92 14.81
N VAL A 42 -18.15 20.64 15.08
CA VAL A 42 -18.39 19.63 14.05
C VAL A 42 -19.82 19.80 13.57
N SER A 43 -19.99 20.36 12.37
CA SER A 43 -21.27 20.35 11.66
C SER A 43 -21.63 18.91 11.29
N VAL A 44 -22.76 18.44 11.79
CA VAL A 44 -23.34 17.13 11.45
C VAL A 44 -23.81 17.17 9.99
N PHE A 45 -22.99 16.66 9.07
CA PHE A 45 -23.43 16.42 7.70
C PHE A 45 -24.29 15.16 7.64
N ALA A 46 -25.38 15.27 6.87
CA ALA A 46 -26.32 14.20 6.63
C ALA A 46 -25.64 12.92 6.12
N LYS A 47 -26.13 11.78 6.60
CA LYS A 47 -25.66 10.43 6.26
C LYS A 47 -25.94 10.15 4.78
N GLU A 48 -24.98 10.45 3.89
CA GLU A 48 -25.01 9.99 2.51
C GLU A 48 -25.00 8.45 2.50
N THR A 49 -25.97 7.86 1.83
CA THR A 49 -26.07 6.41 1.55
C THR A 49 -24.78 5.92 0.90
N GLY A 50 -24.21 4.82 1.42
CA GLY A 50 -22.90 4.30 1.04
C GLY A 50 -22.70 4.23 -0.47
N ALA A 51 -21.60 4.80 -0.96
CA ALA A 51 -21.36 4.94 -2.38
C ALA A 51 -20.95 3.58 -2.99
N SER A 52 -21.91 2.93 -3.67
CA SER A 52 -21.57 1.89 -4.66
C SER A 52 -20.85 2.56 -5.83
N LEU A 53 -19.79 1.92 -6.33
CA LEU A 53 -19.17 2.36 -7.59
C LEU A 53 -20.19 2.22 -8.73
N GLU A 54 -20.12 3.12 -9.72
CA GLU A 54 -20.92 2.99 -10.94
C GLU A 54 -20.62 1.66 -11.64
N SER A 55 -21.64 1.02 -12.22
CA SER A 55 -21.45 -0.21 -12.99
C SER A 55 -20.55 0.05 -14.20
N TYR A 56 -19.62 -0.88 -14.45
CA TYR A 56 -18.72 -0.83 -15.59
C TYR A 56 -19.52 -0.80 -16.91
N LYS A 57 -19.05 0.04 -17.84
CA LYS A 57 -19.58 0.13 -19.19
C LYS A 57 -18.52 -0.39 -20.18
N PRO A 58 -18.78 -1.50 -20.89
CA PRO A 58 -17.87 -2.00 -21.91
C PRO A 58 -17.52 -0.94 -22.94
N ARG A 59 -16.24 -0.91 -23.33
CA ARG A 59 -15.72 0.06 -24.29
C ARG A 59 -14.64 -0.58 -25.18
N PHE A 60 -14.36 0.10 -26.30
CA PHE A 60 -13.36 -0.33 -27.29
C PHE A 60 -13.57 -1.74 -27.86
N GLY A 61 -14.80 -2.26 -27.80
CA GLY A 61 -15.14 -3.63 -28.25
C GLY A 61 -14.46 -4.75 -27.46
N ARG A 62 -13.97 -4.46 -26.25
CA ARG A 62 -13.24 -5.44 -25.43
C ARG A 62 -14.19 -6.48 -24.82
N LYS A 63 -13.70 -7.72 -24.70
CA LYS A 63 -14.40 -8.80 -23.98
C LYS A 63 -14.33 -8.62 -22.47
N LEU A 64 -13.19 -8.14 -21.97
CA LEU A 64 -12.93 -7.85 -20.55
C LEU A 64 -12.32 -6.44 -20.43
N PRO A 65 -12.62 -5.68 -19.37
CA PRO A 65 -11.89 -4.46 -19.06
C PRO A 65 -10.40 -4.76 -18.89
N VAL A 66 -9.57 -3.80 -19.29
CA VAL A 66 -8.11 -3.84 -19.08
C VAL A 66 -7.79 -3.04 -17.83
N VAL A 67 -7.06 -3.64 -16.89
CA VAL A 67 -6.61 -2.99 -15.66
C VAL A 67 -5.09 -2.91 -15.67
N ALA A 68 -4.53 -1.73 -15.43
CA ALA A 68 -3.10 -1.53 -15.21
C ALA A 68 -2.85 -1.25 -13.73
N VAL A 69 -1.99 -2.03 -13.09
CA VAL A 69 -1.45 -1.76 -11.75
C VAL A 69 -0.01 -1.28 -11.95
N ILE A 70 0.26 -0.02 -11.63
CA ILE A 70 1.54 0.62 -11.97
C ILE A 70 2.41 0.84 -10.73
N GLY A 71 3.71 0.97 -10.89
CA GLY A 71 4.63 1.28 -9.80
C GLY A 71 5.99 1.76 -10.29
N GLU A 72 6.82 2.23 -9.36
CA GLU A 72 8.24 2.45 -9.57
C GLU A 72 9.01 1.17 -9.24
N ASN A 73 10.12 0.88 -9.93
CA ASN A 73 10.98 -0.26 -9.60
C ASN A 73 11.58 -0.18 -8.18
N LYS A 74 11.46 0.96 -7.49
CA LYS A 74 11.99 1.14 -6.14
C LYS A 74 10.92 1.74 -5.24
N TYR A 75 10.69 1.06 -4.12
CA TYR A 75 9.87 1.54 -3.02
C TYR A 75 8.41 1.83 -3.38
N THR A 76 7.85 1.11 -4.35
CA THR A 76 6.39 0.97 -4.46
C THR A 76 5.87 0.16 -3.28
N GLU A 77 4.78 0.65 -2.67
CA GLU A 77 4.13 0.02 -1.53
C GLU A 77 3.58 -1.37 -1.90
N LEU A 78 4.05 -2.37 -1.17
CA LEU A 78 3.91 -3.79 -1.47
C LEU A 78 2.44 -4.19 -1.54
N SER A 79 1.70 -3.90 -0.47
CA SER A 79 0.29 -4.28 -0.37
C SER A 79 -0.60 -3.49 -1.32
N ASP A 80 -0.31 -2.20 -1.54
CA ASP A 80 -1.07 -1.36 -2.47
C ASP A 80 -0.96 -1.84 -3.92
N PHE A 81 0.14 -2.49 -4.29
CA PHE A 81 0.35 -3.06 -5.61
C PHE A 81 -0.15 -4.50 -5.71
N ILE A 82 0.29 -5.37 -4.80
CA ILE A 82 0.07 -6.83 -4.89
C ILE A 82 -1.40 -7.19 -4.61
N VAL A 83 -2.04 -6.55 -3.63
CA VAL A 83 -3.43 -6.86 -3.26
C VAL A 83 -4.39 -6.63 -4.44
N PRO A 84 -4.48 -5.44 -5.05
CA PRO A 84 -5.40 -5.24 -6.17
C PRO A 84 -5.05 -6.10 -7.38
N TYR A 85 -3.75 -6.31 -7.68
CA TYR A 85 -3.34 -7.22 -8.74
C TYR A 85 -3.89 -8.63 -8.50
N GLY A 86 -3.64 -9.20 -7.31
CA GLY A 86 -4.06 -10.55 -6.97
C GLY A 86 -5.58 -10.73 -6.91
N VAL A 87 -6.29 -9.80 -6.28
CA VAL A 87 -7.77 -9.84 -6.19
C VAL A 87 -8.41 -9.77 -7.57
N LEU A 88 -8.00 -8.82 -8.41
CA LEU A 88 -8.62 -8.62 -9.74
C LEU A 88 -8.26 -9.76 -10.71
N THR A 89 -7.03 -10.28 -10.63
CA THR A 89 -6.61 -11.43 -11.45
C THR A 89 -7.37 -12.70 -11.09
N ARG A 90 -7.48 -13.02 -9.79
CA ARG A 90 -8.21 -14.20 -9.29
C ARG A 90 -9.71 -14.11 -9.52
N ALA A 91 -10.25 -12.89 -9.53
CA ALA A 91 -11.65 -12.67 -9.91
C ALA A 91 -11.95 -13.10 -11.36
N ARG A 92 -10.97 -13.07 -12.28
CA ARG A 92 -11.15 -13.42 -13.71
C ARG A 92 -12.24 -12.59 -14.40
N ILE A 93 -12.26 -11.29 -14.09
CA ILE A 93 -13.23 -10.31 -14.60
C ILE A 93 -12.57 -9.20 -15.44
N ALA A 94 -11.24 -9.18 -15.51
CA ALA A 94 -10.44 -8.19 -16.21
C ALA A 94 -9.17 -8.83 -16.77
N ASP A 95 -8.58 -8.19 -17.78
CA ASP A 95 -7.20 -8.42 -18.21
C ASP A 95 -6.28 -7.49 -17.41
N VAL A 96 -5.58 -8.05 -16.41
CA VAL A 96 -4.84 -7.30 -15.38
C VAL A 96 -3.34 -7.33 -15.67
N HIS A 97 -2.71 -6.15 -15.71
CA HIS A 97 -1.29 -5.97 -16.04
C HIS A 97 -0.56 -5.33 -14.87
N ALA A 98 0.48 -6.00 -14.35
CA ALA A 98 1.45 -5.42 -13.43
C ALA A 98 2.54 -4.70 -14.24
N LEU A 99 2.72 -3.40 -13.99
CA LEU A 99 3.61 -2.54 -14.75
C LEU A 99 4.59 -1.81 -13.84
N ALA A 100 5.82 -1.65 -14.32
CA ALA A 100 6.85 -0.82 -13.71
C ALA A 100 7.15 0.41 -14.59
N ASP A 101 7.83 1.41 -14.04
CA ASP A 101 8.40 2.51 -14.81
C ASP A 101 9.53 2.04 -15.74
N THR A 102 10.22 0.95 -15.42
CA THR A 102 11.13 0.24 -16.33
C THR A 102 11.04 -1.27 -16.11
N ARG A 103 11.18 -2.06 -17.18
CA ARG A 103 11.26 -3.52 -17.08
C ARG A 103 12.33 -3.95 -16.08
N GLY A 104 12.02 -4.99 -15.31
CA GLY A 104 12.98 -5.64 -14.43
C GLY A 104 12.53 -5.74 -12.98
N THR A 105 13.50 -5.83 -12.08
CA THR A 105 13.23 -6.05 -10.66
C THR A 105 12.61 -4.81 -10.00
N MET A 106 11.39 -4.97 -9.49
CA MET A 106 10.73 -4.05 -8.57
C MET A 106 11.07 -4.43 -7.13
N ASN A 107 11.87 -3.59 -6.47
CA ASN A 107 12.19 -3.69 -5.05
C ASN A 107 11.11 -2.95 -4.27
N MET A 108 10.15 -3.69 -3.72
CA MET A 108 8.98 -3.11 -3.05
C MET A 108 9.31 -2.62 -1.63
N PHE A 109 8.45 -1.77 -1.11
CA PHE A 109 8.46 -1.33 0.28
C PHE A 109 7.28 -1.96 1.03
N PRO A 110 7.44 -2.42 2.28
CA PRO A 110 8.69 -2.45 3.04
C PRO A 110 9.56 -3.70 2.77
N ALA A 111 9.05 -4.68 2.01
CA ALA A 111 9.73 -5.95 1.77
C ALA A 111 9.38 -6.54 0.39
N LEU A 112 10.06 -7.64 0.06
CA LEU A 112 9.89 -8.45 -1.16
C LEU A 112 10.35 -7.77 -2.46
N LYS A 113 10.60 -8.61 -3.47
CA LYS A 113 11.05 -8.20 -4.79
C LYS A 113 10.31 -9.02 -5.84
N PHE A 114 9.86 -8.37 -6.89
CA PHE A 114 9.20 -9.02 -8.01
C PHE A 114 9.88 -8.63 -9.31
N GLU A 115 10.01 -9.58 -10.23
CA GLU A 115 10.37 -9.27 -11.62
C GLU A 115 9.11 -8.83 -12.35
N ILE A 116 9.13 -7.60 -12.88
CA ILE A 116 8.02 -7.04 -13.65
C ILE A 116 8.41 -7.03 -15.12
N GLU A 117 7.70 -7.85 -15.90
CA GLU A 117 8.02 -8.15 -17.30
C GLU A 117 7.65 -7.02 -18.26
N ASN A 118 6.67 -6.18 -17.90
CA ASN A 118 6.13 -5.13 -18.75
C ASN A 118 6.31 -3.76 -18.11
N ASP A 119 6.71 -2.78 -18.91
CA ASP A 119 6.69 -1.37 -18.52
C ASP A 119 5.49 -0.60 -19.12
N LEU A 120 5.44 0.70 -18.85
CA LEU A 120 4.38 1.58 -19.34
C LEU A 120 4.32 1.66 -20.87
N ALA A 121 5.48 1.57 -21.55
CA ALA A 121 5.56 1.67 -23.01
C ALA A 121 5.06 0.39 -23.68
N ASP A 122 5.38 -0.77 -23.11
CA ASP A 122 4.84 -2.06 -23.56
C ASP A 122 3.32 -2.09 -23.47
N PHE A 123 2.78 -1.58 -22.36
CA PHE A 123 1.35 -1.51 -22.15
C PHE A 123 0.69 -0.62 -23.22
N ASP A 124 1.23 0.58 -23.48
CA ASP A 124 0.66 1.47 -24.50
C ASP A 124 0.78 0.89 -25.92
N GLY A 125 1.84 0.13 -26.21
CA GLY A 125 1.98 -0.60 -27.48
C GLY A 125 0.92 -1.68 -27.67
N LYS A 126 0.57 -2.40 -26.59
CA LYS A 126 -0.45 -3.45 -26.61
C LYS A 126 -1.89 -2.89 -26.54
N PHE A 127 -2.08 -1.78 -25.84
CA PHE A 127 -3.38 -1.16 -25.58
C PHE A 127 -3.37 0.33 -25.95
N PRO A 128 -3.36 0.67 -27.26
CA PRO A 128 -3.30 2.06 -27.71
C PRO A 128 -4.46 2.91 -27.20
N ASP A 129 -5.67 2.33 -27.05
CA ASP A 129 -6.86 2.97 -26.50
C ASP A 129 -6.82 3.15 -24.96
N GLY A 130 -5.77 2.65 -24.29
CA GLY A 130 -5.54 2.82 -22.86
C GLY A 130 -6.27 1.83 -21.95
N ALA A 131 -6.01 1.89 -20.65
CA ALA A 131 -6.62 1.02 -19.63
C ALA A 131 -8.05 1.46 -19.31
N ASP A 132 -8.93 0.55 -18.89
CA ASP A 132 -10.23 0.87 -18.28
C ASP A 132 -10.06 1.39 -16.85
N TYR A 133 -9.17 0.75 -16.08
CA TYR A 133 -8.78 1.18 -14.74
C TYR A 133 -7.26 1.25 -14.63
N VAL A 134 -6.76 2.27 -13.93
CA VAL A 134 -5.36 2.40 -13.53
C VAL A 134 -5.29 2.42 -12.01
N ILE A 135 -4.68 1.40 -11.42
CA ILE A 135 -4.42 1.33 -9.99
C ILE A 135 -3.07 1.95 -9.70
N VAL A 136 -3.07 2.94 -8.81
CA VAL A 136 -1.94 3.78 -8.43
C VAL A 136 -1.63 3.54 -6.95
N PRO A 137 -0.63 2.69 -6.62
CA PRO A 137 -0.18 2.49 -5.25
C PRO A 137 0.59 3.70 -4.72
N ALA A 138 0.90 3.71 -3.43
CA ALA A 138 1.93 4.59 -2.92
C ALA A 138 3.30 4.28 -3.57
N VAL A 139 3.99 5.33 -3.98
CA VAL A 139 5.32 5.30 -4.60
C VAL A 139 6.24 6.28 -3.88
N HIS A 140 7.54 6.09 -4.00
CA HIS A 140 8.50 6.93 -3.30
C HIS A 140 8.57 8.34 -3.87
N ASN A 141 8.55 8.47 -5.19
CA ASN A 141 8.53 9.76 -5.86
C ASN A 141 7.13 10.03 -6.42
N SER A 142 6.25 10.61 -5.59
CA SER A 142 4.92 11.04 -6.03
C SER A 142 4.95 12.20 -7.05
N GLU A 143 6.13 12.75 -7.35
CA GLU A 143 6.36 13.76 -8.39
C GLU A 143 7.05 13.15 -9.63
N ASN A 144 7.10 11.81 -9.75
CA ASN A 144 7.70 11.14 -10.90
C ASN A 144 7.03 11.60 -12.21
N PRO A 145 7.77 12.31 -13.09
CA PRO A 145 7.18 12.93 -14.28
C PRO A 145 6.73 11.90 -15.33
N MET A 146 7.32 10.69 -15.33
CA MET A 146 6.93 9.62 -16.24
C MET A 146 5.54 9.09 -15.85
N LEU A 147 5.37 8.73 -14.57
CA LEU A 147 4.09 8.22 -14.07
C LEU A 147 3.00 9.29 -14.14
N ILE A 148 3.28 10.53 -13.73
CA ILE A 148 2.33 11.65 -13.82
C ILE A 148 1.83 11.84 -15.26
N ARG A 149 2.76 11.88 -16.24
CA ARG A 149 2.39 12.03 -17.65
C ARG A 149 1.55 10.86 -18.12
N TRP A 150 1.96 9.63 -17.80
CA TRP A 150 1.29 8.44 -18.25
C TRP A 150 -0.14 8.34 -17.71
N ILE A 151 -0.35 8.59 -16.42
CA ILE A 151 -1.69 8.59 -15.81
C ILE A 151 -2.57 9.69 -16.42
N ARG A 152 -2.04 10.89 -16.70
CA ARG A 152 -2.79 11.95 -17.40
C ARG A 152 -3.22 11.51 -18.79
N GLU A 153 -2.38 10.81 -19.53
CA GLU A 153 -2.74 10.24 -20.83
C GLU A 153 -3.80 9.16 -20.72
N GLN A 154 -3.69 8.22 -19.77
CA GLN A 154 -4.73 7.21 -19.54
C GLN A 154 -6.06 7.86 -19.13
N THR A 155 -6.01 8.90 -18.29
CA THR A 155 -7.18 9.71 -17.92
C THR A 155 -7.83 10.35 -19.16
N ARG A 156 -7.04 10.91 -20.08
CA ARG A 156 -7.52 11.49 -21.35
C ARG A 156 -8.15 10.44 -22.27
N LYS A 157 -7.64 9.20 -22.24
CA LYS A 157 -8.24 8.01 -22.88
C LYS A 157 -9.47 7.48 -22.13
N GLY A 158 -9.86 8.12 -21.02
CA GLY A 158 -11.06 7.85 -20.25
C GLY A 158 -10.90 6.81 -19.14
N ALA A 159 -9.67 6.44 -18.75
CA ALA A 159 -9.46 5.51 -17.65
C ALA A 159 -10.00 6.05 -16.32
N THR A 160 -10.49 5.15 -15.47
CA THR A 160 -10.73 5.44 -14.06
C THR A 160 -9.42 5.27 -13.29
N ILE A 161 -8.97 6.31 -12.60
CA ILE A 161 -7.72 6.30 -11.83
C ILE A 161 -8.04 5.99 -10.37
N VAL A 162 -7.37 5.00 -9.79
CA VAL A 162 -7.61 4.51 -8.43
C VAL A 162 -6.34 4.70 -7.60
N GLY A 163 -6.27 5.78 -6.82
CA GLY A 163 -5.17 6.05 -5.88
C GLY A 163 -5.38 5.30 -4.58
N ILE A 164 -4.51 4.35 -4.25
CA ILE A 164 -4.55 3.59 -3.00
C ILE A 164 -3.55 4.18 -2.01
N CYS A 165 -3.95 4.33 -0.74
CA CYS A 165 -3.09 4.87 0.32
C CYS A 165 -2.48 6.23 -0.08
N ASP A 166 -1.16 6.38 0.02
CA ASP A 166 -0.41 7.55 -0.41
C ASP A 166 -0.24 7.64 -1.95
N GLY A 167 -0.78 6.71 -2.73
CA GLY A 167 -0.91 6.84 -4.18
C GLY A 167 -1.73 8.07 -4.60
N VAL A 168 -2.58 8.57 -3.70
CA VAL A 168 -3.30 9.85 -3.88
C VAL A 168 -2.36 11.04 -4.10
N TRP A 169 -1.13 11.02 -3.57
CA TRP A 169 -0.16 12.09 -3.84
C TRP A 169 0.17 12.21 -5.33
N LEU A 170 0.43 11.07 -5.99
CA LEU A 170 0.72 11.02 -7.42
C LEU A 170 -0.49 11.47 -8.25
N VAL A 171 -1.69 11.02 -7.87
CA VAL A 171 -2.96 11.42 -8.49
C VAL A 171 -3.21 12.93 -8.35
N SER A 172 -2.91 13.51 -7.18
CA SER A 172 -2.99 14.95 -6.92
C SER A 172 -1.96 15.74 -7.73
N ASN A 173 -0.70 15.30 -7.77
CA ASN A 173 0.36 15.94 -8.56
C ASN A 173 0.09 15.87 -10.08
N ALA A 174 -0.67 14.86 -10.53
CA ALA A 174 -1.18 14.79 -11.89
C ALA A 174 -2.31 15.81 -12.19
N GLY A 175 -2.76 16.58 -11.20
CA GLY A 175 -3.81 17.59 -11.30
C GLY A 175 -5.22 17.00 -11.39
N LEU A 176 -5.38 15.72 -11.04
CA LEU A 176 -6.63 14.98 -11.29
C LEU A 176 -7.70 15.24 -10.23
N LEU A 177 -7.35 15.82 -9.08
CA LEU A 177 -8.28 16.03 -7.95
C LEU A 177 -8.88 17.43 -7.85
N ASN A 178 -8.54 18.35 -8.77
CA ASN A 178 -9.11 19.70 -8.77
C ASN A 178 -10.64 19.64 -8.82
N ASP A 179 -11.28 20.24 -7.80
CA ASP A 179 -12.72 20.28 -7.59
C ASP A 179 -13.39 18.89 -7.48
N LYS A 180 -12.62 17.84 -7.14
CA LYS A 180 -13.14 16.49 -6.88
C LYS A 180 -13.13 16.18 -5.40
N ARG A 181 -14.05 15.32 -4.97
CA ARG A 181 -13.99 14.67 -3.67
C ARG A 181 -12.84 13.67 -3.67
N ALA A 182 -12.07 13.64 -2.59
CA ALA A 182 -10.97 12.70 -2.41
C ALA A 182 -10.82 12.33 -0.93
N THR A 183 -10.18 11.20 -0.67
CA THR A 183 -9.70 10.80 0.66
C THR A 183 -8.25 10.35 0.54
N GLY A 184 -7.59 10.06 1.64
CA GLY A 184 -6.19 9.64 1.65
C GLY A 184 -5.81 8.98 2.97
N HIS A 185 -4.59 8.49 3.06
CA HIS A 185 -4.07 7.90 4.29
C HIS A 185 -4.13 8.89 5.46
N TRP A 186 -4.60 8.45 6.64
CA TRP A 186 -4.82 9.31 7.81
C TRP A 186 -3.60 10.17 8.17
N TYR A 187 -2.39 9.58 8.12
CA TYR A 187 -1.13 10.25 8.44
C TYR A 187 -0.81 11.42 7.50
N SER A 188 -1.13 11.27 6.22
CA SER A 188 -0.81 12.25 5.17
C SER A 188 -1.92 13.28 4.96
N PHE A 189 -3.11 13.04 5.51
CA PHE A 189 -4.33 13.77 5.20
C PHE A 189 -4.21 15.29 5.40
N GLY A 190 -3.64 15.75 6.52
CA GLY A 190 -3.48 17.18 6.78
C GLY A 190 -2.55 17.87 5.76
N LYS A 191 -1.46 17.19 5.35
CA LYS A 191 -0.53 17.71 4.34
C LYS A 191 -1.15 17.70 2.93
N LEU A 192 -2.01 16.73 2.65
CA LEU A 192 -2.78 16.67 1.41
C LEU A 192 -3.76 17.85 1.30
N GLU A 193 -4.48 18.17 2.38
CA GLU A 193 -5.36 19.34 2.48
C GLU A 193 -4.58 20.65 2.24
N GLU A 194 -3.40 20.78 2.83
CA GLU A 194 -2.54 21.96 2.67
C GLU A 194 -1.98 22.10 1.26
N LYS A 195 -1.41 21.03 0.69
CA LYS A 195 -0.74 21.07 -0.62
C LYS A 195 -1.72 21.09 -1.80
N PHE A 196 -2.92 20.54 -1.64
CA PHE A 196 -3.94 20.47 -2.70
C PHE A 196 -5.29 21.01 -2.22
N PRO A 197 -5.40 22.33 -1.97
CA PRO A 197 -6.61 22.94 -1.42
C PRO A 197 -7.79 22.98 -2.41
N SER A 198 -7.55 22.73 -3.70
CA SER A 198 -8.60 22.62 -4.73
C SER A 198 -9.38 21.31 -4.64
N ALA A 199 -8.85 20.28 -3.98
CA ALA A 199 -9.55 19.03 -3.76
C ALA A 199 -10.49 19.15 -2.55
N ARG A 200 -11.65 18.49 -2.62
CA ARG A 200 -12.62 18.42 -1.52
C ARG A 200 -12.33 17.18 -0.68
N TRP A 201 -11.52 17.34 0.35
CA TRP A 201 -11.08 16.23 1.19
C TRP A 201 -12.19 15.71 2.11
N ILE A 202 -12.49 14.42 2.00
CA ILE A 202 -13.53 13.71 2.75
C ILE A 202 -12.86 12.76 3.73
N ARG A 203 -13.08 13.00 5.02
CA ARG A 203 -12.61 12.14 6.11
C ARG A 203 -13.62 11.01 6.36
N ASN A 204 -13.18 9.97 7.07
CA ASN A 204 -14.05 8.87 7.52
C ASN A 204 -14.79 8.16 6.39
N LYS A 205 -14.07 7.94 5.29
CA LYS A 205 -14.51 7.12 4.17
C LYS A 205 -13.34 6.27 3.72
N ARG A 206 -13.55 4.95 3.63
CA ARG A 206 -12.52 3.99 3.20
C ARG A 206 -12.01 4.29 1.80
N TYR A 207 -12.95 4.66 0.94
CA TYR A 207 -12.68 5.13 -0.40
C TYR A 207 -13.75 6.13 -0.82
N VAL A 208 -13.39 7.00 -1.76
CA VAL A 208 -14.24 8.04 -2.32
C VAL A 208 -14.10 7.99 -3.83
N ALA A 209 -15.22 7.85 -4.52
CA ALA A 209 -15.30 7.96 -5.98
C ALA A 209 -15.92 9.31 -6.37
N ASP A 210 -15.26 10.05 -7.26
CA ASP A 210 -15.78 11.28 -7.88
C ASP A 210 -15.38 11.29 -9.36
N ARG A 211 -16.39 11.10 -10.23
CA ARG A 211 -16.20 10.97 -11.68
C ARG A 211 -15.26 9.79 -11.99
N ASN A 212 -14.18 10.05 -12.72
CA ASN A 212 -13.20 9.06 -13.15
C ASN A 212 -12.02 8.89 -12.19
N VAL A 213 -12.14 9.32 -10.93
CA VAL A 213 -11.10 9.14 -9.92
C VAL A 213 -11.68 8.50 -8.67
N ILE A 214 -10.97 7.52 -8.15
CA ILE A 214 -11.22 6.88 -6.88
C ILE A 214 -9.97 7.02 -6.02
N THR A 215 -10.13 7.39 -4.76
CA THR A 215 -9.03 7.48 -3.80
C THR A 215 -9.39 6.69 -2.56
N THR A 216 -8.43 6.05 -1.91
CA THR A 216 -8.65 5.25 -0.69
C THR A 216 -7.84 5.76 0.48
N THR A 217 -8.19 5.27 1.67
CA THR A 217 -7.35 5.38 2.86
C THR A 217 -6.23 4.34 2.82
N GLY A 218 -5.61 4.02 3.96
CA GLY A 218 -4.40 3.23 4.04
C GLY A 218 -4.50 1.77 3.61
N VAL A 219 -3.40 1.05 3.86
CA VAL A 219 -3.06 -0.22 3.22
C VAL A 219 -4.20 -1.26 3.24
N THR A 220 -4.95 -1.36 4.34
CA THR A 220 -6.07 -2.32 4.45
C THR A 220 -7.28 -1.99 3.58
N ALA A 221 -7.41 -0.77 3.06
CA ALA A 221 -8.45 -0.38 2.12
C ALA A 221 -8.28 -1.03 0.73
N SER A 222 -7.09 -1.57 0.41
CA SER A 222 -6.77 -2.22 -0.86
C SER A 222 -7.68 -3.42 -1.19
N ILE A 223 -8.03 -4.26 -0.21
CA ILE A 223 -8.98 -5.38 -0.42
C ILE A 223 -10.39 -4.84 -0.71
N PRO A 224 -10.99 -3.99 0.15
CA PRO A 224 -12.31 -3.42 -0.10
C PRO A 224 -12.48 -2.71 -1.44
N ILE A 225 -11.53 -1.84 -1.84
CA ILE A 225 -11.65 -1.16 -3.13
C ILE A 225 -11.57 -2.15 -4.31
N SER A 226 -10.73 -3.18 -4.20
CA SER A 226 -10.63 -4.21 -5.23
C SER A 226 -11.92 -5.00 -5.37
N LEU A 227 -12.57 -5.34 -4.25
CA LEU A 227 -13.89 -5.99 -4.24
C LEU A 227 -14.99 -5.08 -4.77
N ALA A 228 -14.95 -3.79 -4.47
CA ALA A 228 -15.88 -2.80 -5.03
C ALA A 228 -15.72 -2.68 -6.56
N ILE A 229 -14.49 -2.77 -7.09
CA ILE A 229 -14.23 -2.82 -8.53
C ILE A 229 -14.76 -4.13 -9.14
N VAL A 230 -14.58 -5.27 -8.48
CA VAL A 230 -15.19 -6.55 -8.91
C VAL A 230 -16.71 -6.43 -8.97
N GLU A 231 -17.34 -5.79 -7.97
CA GLU A 231 -18.78 -5.55 -7.95
C GLU A 231 -19.23 -4.63 -9.09
N SER A 232 -18.49 -3.55 -9.34
CA SER A 232 -18.73 -2.64 -10.46
C SER A 232 -18.70 -3.37 -11.82
N ILE A 233 -17.76 -4.29 -12.01
CA ILE A 233 -17.54 -4.99 -13.28
C ILE A 233 -18.49 -6.18 -13.47
N ALA A 234 -18.68 -7.00 -12.44
CA ALA A 234 -19.32 -8.31 -12.54
C ALA A 234 -20.47 -8.55 -11.55
N GLY A 235 -20.87 -7.50 -10.82
CA GLY A 235 -22.00 -7.54 -9.89
C GLY A 235 -21.67 -8.09 -8.50
N ARG A 236 -22.60 -7.86 -7.57
CA ARG A 236 -22.47 -8.16 -6.14
C ARG A 236 -22.20 -9.64 -5.85
N GLU A 237 -22.81 -10.56 -6.60
CA GLU A 237 -22.63 -12.00 -6.39
C GLU A 237 -21.17 -12.42 -6.64
N LYS A 238 -20.59 -11.98 -7.76
CA LYS A 238 -19.19 -12.25 -8.06
C LYS A 238 -18.27 -11.66 -7.01
N ALA A 239 -18.51 -10.41 -6.60
CA ALA A 239 -17.76 -9.76 -5.53
C ALA A 239 -17.87 -10.51 -4.19
N SER A 240 -19.05 -11.02 -3.83
CA SER A 240 -19.24 -11.80 -2.60
C SER A 240 -18.47 -13.12 -2.62
N ASN A 241 -18.42 -13.80 -3.77
CA ASN A 241 -17.64 -15.04 -3.91
C ASN A 241 -16.14 -14.77 -3.78
N VAL A 242 -15.64 -13.71 -4.41
CA VAL A 242 -14.24 -13.28 -4.26
C VAL A 242 -13.96 -12.82 -2.82
N ALA A 243 -14.88 -12.11 -2.17
CA ALA A 243 -14.72 -11.68 -0.78
C ALA A 243 -14.54 -12.88 0.18
N LYS A 244 -15.31 -13.96 -0.01
CA LYS A 244 -15.15 -15.22 0.75
C LYS A 244 -13.77 -15.84 0.54
N GLU A 245 -13.28 -15.85 -0.70
CA GLU A 245 -11.96 -16.36 -1.06
C GLU A 245 -10.82 -15.62 -0.33
N PHE A 246 -10.95 -14.29 -0.17
CA PHE A 246 -9.97 -13.48 0.57
C PHE A 246 -10.26 -13.33 2.06
N GLY A 247 -11.39 -13.85 2.56
CA GLY A 247 -11.80 -13.74 3.96
C GLY A 247 -12.32 -12.35 4.36
N ALA A 248 -12.73 -11.54 3.40
CA ALA A 248 -13.29 -10.22 3.61
C ALA A 248 -14.79 -10.31 3.95
N ALA A 249 -15.18 -9.72 5.08
CA ALA A 249 -16.57 -9.72 5.54
C ALA A 249 -17.37 -8.51 5.02
N ASP A 250 -16.69 -7.40 4.76
CA ASP A 250 -17.26 -6.16 4.27
C ASP A 250 -16.29 -5.50 3.28
N TRP A 251 -16.84 -4.74 2.34
CA TRP A 251 -16.08 -3.88 1.43
C TRP A 251 -16.77 -2.54 1.16
N SER A 252 -17.63 -2.09 2.08
CA SER A 252 -18.28 -0.77 2.00
C SER A 252 -17.28 0.39 2.01
N ASP A 253 -17.75 1.60 1.71
CA ASP A 253 -17.00 2.84 1.86
C ASP A 253 -16.95 3.32 3.32
N ASP A 254 -17.63 2.64 4.25
CA ASP A 254 -17.69 3.05 5.66
C ASP A 254 -16.37 2.80 6.38
N HIS A 255 -15.86 3.85 7.03
CA HIS A 255 -14.61 3.78 7.78
C HIS A 255 -14.52 4.94 8.77
N THR A 256 -13.68 4.81 9.79
CA THR A 256 -13.46 5.88 10.76
C THR A 256 -11.98 6.22 10.85
N SER A 257 -11.43 6.77 9.76
CA SER A 257 -10.03 7.20 9.68
C SER A 257 -9.63 8.18 10.79
N SER A 258 -10.57 8.99 11.28
CA SER A 258 -10.33 9.94 12.38
C SER A 258 -10.07 9.28 13.74
N ARG A 259 -10.18 7.95 13.86
CA ARG A 259 -9.73 7.22 15.05
C ARG A 259 -8.25 6.89 15.02
N PHE A 260 -7.62 6.97 13.86
CA PHE A 260 -6.20 6.69 13.70
C PHE A 260 -5.42 7.98 13.93
N GLU A 261 -4.85 8.10 15.13
CA GLU A 261 -3.99 9.20 15.50
C GLU A 261 -2.77 8.65 16.25
N PHE A 262 -1.64 9.34 16.12
CA PHE A 262 -0.47 9.01 16.90
C PHE A 262 -0.68 9.40 18.37
N GLU A 263 -1.07 8.43 19.20
CA GLU A 263 -0.97 8.53 20.64
C GLU A 263 0.47 8.42 21.15
N THR A 264 0.73 8.90 22.38
CA THR A 264 2.03 8.81 23.06
C THR A 264 2.59 7.37 23.06
N LYS A 265 1.74 6.35 23.19
CA LYS A 265 2.14 4.94 23.16
C LYS A 265 2.77 4.53 21.83
N HIS A 266 2.29 5.08 20.72
CA HIS A 266 2.79 4.80 19.37
C HIS A 266 4.16 5.44 19.12
N TYR A 267 4.34 6.69 19.55
CA TYR A 267 5.66 7.35 19.49
C TYR A 267 6.70 6.63 20.35
N VAL A 268 6.31 6.21 21.56
CA VAL A 268 7.19 5.44 22.44
C VAL A 268 7.52 4.08 21.83
N ALA A 269 6.55 3.40 21.21
CA ALA A 269 6.79 2.14 20.50
C ALA A 269 7.77 2.33 19.33
N ALA A 270 7.54 3.33 18.46
CA ALA A 270 8.42 3.65 17.34
C ALA A 270 9.85 3.98 17.82
N ALA A 271 9.99 4.85 18.82
CA ALA A 271 11.28 5.24 19.39
C ALA A 271 12.01 4.04 20.02
N LYS A 272 11.32 3.23 20.83
CA LYS A 272 11.88 1.99 21.39
C LYS A 272 12.34 1.05 20.29
N ASN A 273 11.47 0.75 19.31
CA ASN A 273 11.77 -0.22 18.25
C ASN A 273 12.91 0.25 17.35
N LEU A 274 13.01 1.56 17.09
CA LEU A 274 14.14 2.14 16.38
C LEU A 274 15.44 2.09 17.18
N LEU A 275 15.43 2.31 18.50
CA LEU A 275 16.62 2.20 19.35
C LEU A 275 17.16 0.75 19.43
N PHE A 276 16.32 -0.26 19.16
CA PHE A 276 16.71 -1.66 19.00
C PHE A 276 17.25 -1.99 17.59
N PHE A 277 17.64 -1.03 16.76
CA PHE A 277 18.16 -1.31 15.42
C PHE A 277 19.39 -2.24 15.38
N TRP A 278 20.15 -2.31 16.48
CA TRP A 278 21.28 -3.23 16.65
C TRP A 278 20.84 -4.70 16.84
N ASN A 279 19.56 -4.96 17.12
CA ASN A 279 18.98 -6.28 17.41
C ASN A 279 17.73 -6.57 16.55
N ARG A 280 17.72 -6.19 15.26
CA ARG A 280 16.60 -6.57 14.38
C ARG A 280 16.60 -8.08 14.14
N GLU A 281 15.45 -8.73 14.34
CA GLU A 281 15.25 -10.14 14.04
C GLU A 281 15.12 -10.34 12.51
N ASP A 282 15.87 -11.28 11.96
CA ASP A 282 15.74 -11.73 10.58
C ASP A 282 14.61 -12.77 10.51
N VAL A 283 13.47 -12.37 9.93
CA VAL A 283 12.28 -13.20 9.75
C VAL A 283 12.19 -13.66 8.29
N GLY A 284 12.29 -14.97 8.07
CA GLY A 284 12.01 -15.58 6.77
C GLY A 284 10.54 -15.95 6.61
N ILE A 285 9.99 -15.72 5.42
CA ILE A 285 8.68 -16.25 5.02
C ILE A 285 8.91 -17.25 3.89
N SER A 286 8.54 -18.51 4.12
CA SER A 286 8.69 -19.59 3.14
C SER A 286 7.80 -19.35 1.92
N VAL A 287 8.40 -19.41 0.73
CA VAL A 287 7.71 -19.22 -0.56
C VAL A 287 7.97 -20.38 -1.51
N PHE A 288 6.93 -20.71 -2.27
CA PHE A 288 6.87 -21.84 -3.19
C PHE A 288 6.03 -21.47 -4.42
N HIS A 289 6.17 -22.22 -5.51
CA HIS A 289 5.37 -21.99 -6.71
C HIS A 289 3.87 -22.12 -6.40
N GLY A 290 3.08 -21.12 -6.79
CA GLY A 290 1.66 -21.04 -6.47
C GLY A 290 1.34 -20.46 -5.10
N VAL A 291 2.33 -19.93 -4.36
CA VAL A 291 2.07 -19.19 -3.12
C VAL A 291 1.11 -18.02 -3.38
N ASP A 292 0.13 -17.84 -2.49
CA ASP A 292 -0.80 -16.72 -2.53
C ASP A 292 -0.05 -15.41 -2.23
N GLU A 293 0.15 -14.60 -3.26
CA GLU A 293 0.91 -13.34 -3.15
C GLU A 293 0.22 -12.32 -2.27
N VAL A 294 -1.11 -12.34 -2.16
CA VAL A 294 -1.86 -11.38 -1.34
C VAL A 294 -1.65 -11.69 0.14
N SER A 295 -1.76 -12.97 0.51
CA SER A 295 -1.43 -13.45 1.85
C SER A 295 0.03 -13.17 2.22
N LEU A 296 0.95 -13.40 1.27
CA LEU A 296 2.38 -13.11 1.43
C LEU A 296 2.66 -11.62 1.65
N ALA A 297 2.06 -10.76 0.83
CA ALA A 297 2.23 -9.31 0.93
C ALA A 297 1.78 -8.80 2.29
N LEU A 298 0.57 -9.17 2.75
CA LEU A 298 0.04 -8.72 4.03
C LEU A 298 0.87 -9.17 5.23
N ALA A 299 1.36 -10.42 5.22
CA ALA A 299 2.23 -10.93 6.28
C ALA A 299 3.58 -10.20 6.29
N ALA A 300 4.23 -10.09 5.13
CA ALA A 300 5.54 -9.46 4.99
C ALA A 300 5.50 -7.97 5.38
N ASP A 301 4.46 -7.27 4.92
CA ASP A 301 4.25 -5.85 5.21
C ASP A 301 4.05 -5.60 6.72
N ALA A 302 3.19 -6.39 7.37
CA ALA A 302 2.95 -6.28 8.81
C ALA A 302 4.21 -6.54 9.64
N TYR A 303 4.99 -7.59 9.32
CA TYR A 303 6.24 -7.85 10.04
C TYR A 303 7.27 -6.74 9.83
N ALA A 304 7.47 -6.28 8.60
CA ALA A 304 8.47 -5.26 8.30
C ALA A 304 8.16 -3.90 8.95
N ARG A 305 6.87 -3.60 9.20
CA ARG A 305 6.41 -2.39 9.92
C ARG A 305 6.56 -2.44 11.44
N THR A 306 7.01 -3.57 12.01
CA THR A 306 7.35 -3.63 13.45
C THR A 306 8.54 -2.74 13.80
N TYR A 307 9.41 -2.44 12.82
CA TYR A 307 10.76 -1.88 12.98
C TYR A 307 11.71 -2.72 13.84
N ARG A 308 11.27 -3.92 14.24
CA ARG A 308 12.06 -4.91 14.96
C ARG A 308 12.54 -6.04 14.07
N THR A 309 12.03 -6.14 12.84
CA THR A 309 12.37 -7.25 11.95
C THR A 309 12.92 -6.76 10.62
N ASN A 310 13.75 -7.61 10.01
CA ASN A 310 14.01 -7.62 8.58
C ASN A 310 13.26 -8.83 8.00
N VAL A 311 12.53 -8.64 6.91
CA VAL A 311 11.73 -9.70 6.30
C VAL A 311 12.41 -10.20 5.03
N PHE A 312 12.50 -11.52 4.88
CA PHE A 312 13.10 -12.20 3.73
C PHE A 312 12.12 -13.20 3.14
N ALA A 313 11.93 -13.18 1.82
CA ALA A 313 11.34 -14.33 1.13
C ALA A 313 12.38 -15.45 1.03
N ILE A 314 12.04 -16.65 1.50
CA ILE A 314 12.94 -17.80 1.47
C ILE A 314 12.38 -18.92 0.62
N SER A 315 13.20 -19.46 -0.28
CA SER A 315 12.78 -20.59 -1.12
C SER A 315 13.80 -21.72 -1.10
N GLU A 316 13.29 -22.94 -1.12
CA GLU A 316 14.07 -24.15 -1.36
C GLU A 316 14.46 -24.29 -2.84
N SER A 317 13.71 -23.65 -3.74
CA SER A 317 13.96 -23.67 -5.19
C SER A 317 14.91 -22.55 -5.60
N TYR A 318 15.72 -22.83 -6.62
CA TYR A 318 16.54 -21.82 -7.28
C TYR A 318 15.73 -21.03 -8.30
N GLY A 319 15.98 -19.72 -8.36
CA GLY A 319 15.36 -18.81 -9.32
C GLY A 319 14.03 -18.20 -8.86
N PRO A 320 13.36 -17.44 -9.75
CA PRO A 320 12.10 -16.78 -9.42
C PRO A 320 10.95 -17.76 -9.22
N ILE A 321 10.06 -17.42 -8.28
CA ILE A 321 8.87 -18.17 -7.91
C ILE A 321 7.64 -17.55 -8.58
N ARG A 322 6.91 -18.35 -9.37
CA ARG A 322 5.62 -17.93 -9.92
C ARG A 322 4.55 -18.02 -8.84
N THR A 323 3.93 -16.90 -8.48
CA THR A 323 2.86 -16.81 -7.47
C THR A 323 1.52 -17.31 -8.03
N GLN A 324 0.51 -17.45 -7.18
CA GLN A 324 -0.81 -17.96 -7.55
C GLN A 324 -1.48 -17.14 -8.67
N SER A 325 -1.36 -15.81 -8.63
CA SER A 325 -1.90 -14.91 -9.67
C SER A 325 -0.88 -14.59 -10.77
N GLY A 326 0.26 -15.30 -10.76
CA GLY A 326 1.22 -15.27 -11.85
C GLY A 326 2.21 -14.11 -11.84
N LEU A 327 2.54 -13.53 -10.69
CA LEU A 327 3.72 -12.67 -10.58
C LEU A 327 4.99 -13.51 -10.42
N SER A 328 6.12 -12.93 -10.79
CA SER A 328 7.44 -13.55 -10.62
C SER A 328 8.11 -12.98 -9.37
N LEU A 329 7.96 -13.66 -8.23
CA LEU A 329 8.61 -13.29 -6.97
C LEU A 329 10.09 -13.69 -7.02
N ILE A 330 10.99 -12.81 -6.58
CA ILE A 330 12.42 -13.08 -6.44
C ILE A 330 12.73 -13.34 -4.96
N PRO A 331 13.02 -14.59 -4.54
CA PRO A 331 13.39 -14.88 -3.17
C PRO A 331 14.66 -14.12 -2.75
N ASP A 332 14.72 -13.67 -1.50
CA ASP A 332 15.91 -13.05 -0.93
C ASP A 332 16.99 -14.07 -0.58
N LEU A 333 16.55 -15.24 -0.11
CA LEU A 333 17.42 -16.36 0.24
C LEU A 333 16.96 -17.60 -0.51
N GLN A 334 17.89 -18.26 -1.17
CA GLN A 334 17.65 -19.47 -1.97
C GLN A 334 18.62 -20.55 -1.51
N ASN A 335 18.09 -21.73 -1.20
CA ASN A 335 18.83 -22.86 -0.62
C ASN A 335 19.50 -22.45 0.70
N GLU A 336 18.98 -22.93 1.84
CA GLU A 336 19.23 -22.47 3.23
C GLU A 336 20.70 -22.43 3.73
N ARG A 337 21.70 -22.61 2.86
CA ARG A 337 23.11 -22.61 3.19
C ARG A 337 23.64 -21.18 3.43
N GLY A 338 23.63 -20.76 4.70
CA GLY A 338 24.61 -19.79 5.21
C GLY A 338 24.08 -18.58 5.96
N ARG A 339 22.77 -18.32 5.98
CA ARG A 339 22.16 -17.28 6.83
C ARG A 339 21.29 -17.91 7.90
N VAL A 340 21.64 -17.66 9.16
CA VAL A 340 20.80 -18.05 10.30
C VAL A 340 19.68 -17.02 10.41
N LEU A 341 18.44 -17.47 10.29
CA LEU A 341 17.25 -16.66 10.54
C LEU A 341 16.81 -16.85 11.98
N ASP A 342 16.35 -15.78 12.62
CA ASP A 342 15.79 -15.85 13.97
C ASP A 342 14.44 -16.57 13.96
N ARG A 343 13.70 -16.48 12.84
CA ARG A 343 12.39 -17.09 12.68
C ARG A 343 12.06 -17.41 11.24
N THR A 344 11.33 -18.51 11.04
CA THR A 344 10.68 -18.83 9.76
C THR A 344 9.17 -18.91 9.95
N ILE A 345 8.44 -18.33 9.00
CA ILE A 345 6.99 -18.28 8.95
C ILE A 345 6.52 -18.97 7.68
N SER A 346 5.50 -19.79 7.79
CA SER A 346 4.89 -20.47 6.65
C SER A 346 3.44 -20.03 6.49
N ILE A 347 3.09 -19.63 5.27
CA ILE A 347 1.72 -19.32 4.89
C ILE A 347 1.08 -20.62 4.42
N ARG A 348 -0.04 -21.00 5.06
CA ARG A 348 -0.78 -22.21 4.69
C ARG A 348 -1.67 -21.91 3.50
N GLU A 349 -1.73 -22.84 2.54
CA GLU A 349 -2.58 -22.71 1.34
C GLU A 349 -4.08 -22.54 1.68
N SER A 350 -4.53 -23.08 2.81
CA SER A 350 -5.93 -23.01 3.23
C SER A 350 -6.30 -21.68 3.91
N ASP A 351 -5.32 -20.83 4.24
CA ASP A 351 -5.59 -19.57 4.94
C ASP A 351 -6.00 -18.48 3.96
N THR A 352 -7.06 -17.75 4.29
CA THR A 352 -7.45 -16.56 3.53
C THR A 352 -6.57 -15.37 3.89
N ALA A 353 -6.34 -14.46 2.94
CA ALA A 353 -5.45 -13.31 3.11
C ALA A 353 -5.78 -12.46 4.36
N VAL A 354 -7.06 -12.17 4.60
CA VAL A 354 -7.50 -11.44 5.80
C VAL A 354 -7.21 -12.21 7.09
N ASN A 355 -7.32 -13.55 7.06
CA ASN A 355 -6.98 -14.39 8.20
C ASN A 355 -5.47 -14.44 8.45
N VAL A 356 -4.65 -14.45 7.39
CA VAL A 356 -3.19 -14.37 7.50
C VAL A 356 -2.78 -13.05 8.16
N LEU A 357 -3.35 -11.91 7.77
CA LEU A 357 -3.08 -10.63 8.43
C LEU A 357 -3.46 -10.67 9.91
N LYS A 358 -4.65 -11.17 10.24
CA LYS A 358 -5.11 -11.31 11.64
C LYS A 358 -4.17 -12.17 12.49
N LYS A 359 -3.78 -13.34 11.97
CA LYS A 359 -2.83 -14.24 12.64
C LYS A 359 -1.46 -13.58 12.81
N THR A 360 -1.00 -12.85 11.80
CA THR A 360 0.28 -12.13 11.83
C THR A 360 0.27 -11.05 12.92
N LEU A 361 -0.77 -10.23 13.01
CA LEU A 361 -0.89 -9.20 14.05
C LEU A 361 -0.96 -9.81 15.46
N ALA A 362 -1.66 -10.94 15.63
CA ALA A 362 -1.70 -11.67 16.90
C ALA A 362 -0.32 -12.27 17.28
N GLN A 363 0.44 -12.73 16.30
CA GLN A 363 1.81 -13.21 16.52
C GLN A 363 2.76 -12.05 16.88
N ILE A 364 2.66 -10.90 16.21
CA ILE A 364 3.41 -9.69 16.54
C ILE A 364 3.09 -9.23 17.97
N ASP A 365 1.82 -9.28 18.38
CA ASP A 365 1.40 -8.97 19.76
C ASP A 365 2.06 -9.91 20.77
N SER A 366 2.01 -11.22 20.52
CA SER A 366 2.61 -12.23 21.38
C SER A 366 4.14 -12.11 21.48
N LEU A 367 4.82 -11.71 20.41
CA LEU A 367 6.29 -11.68 20.34
C LEU A 367 6.87 -10.35 20.82
N TYR A 368 6.25 -9.23 20.43
CA TYR A 368 6.81 -7.89 20.61
C TYR A 368 5.93 -6.99 21.48
N GLY A 369 4.84 -7.53 22.03
CA GLY A 369 3.90 -6.85 22.89
C GLY A 369 2.86 -6.04 22.12
N ASN A 370 1.76 -5.76 22.82
CA ASN A 370 0.62 -5.04 22.29
C ASN A 370 0.96 -3.67 21.70
N SER A 371 1.87 -2.91 22.32
CA SER A 371 2.30 -1.62 21.76
C SER A 371 2.87 -1.72 20.34
N THR A 372 3.57 -2.82 20.03
CA THR A 372 4.14 -3.06 18.69
C THR A 372 3.05 -3.48 17.71
N SER A 373 2.16 -4.39 18.11
CA SER A 373 1.04 -4.82 17.26
C SER A 373 0.07 -3.68 16.95
N SER A 374 -0.25 -2.84 17.95
CA SER A 374 -1.03 -1.63 17.76
C SER A 374 -0.34 -0.63 16.84
N PHE A 375 0.97 -0.43 17.01
CA PHE A 375 1.75 0.44 16.11
C PHE A 375 1.75 -0.07 14.65
N VAL A 376 1.82 -1.38 14.43
CA VAL A 376 1.69 -1.97 13.08
C VAL A 376 0.28 -1.75 12.54
N SER A 377 -0.75 -2.06 13.33
CA SER A 377 -2.17 -1.91 12.98
C SER A 377 -2.50 -0.47 12.56
N LEU A 378 -2.00 0.52 13.32
CA LEU A 378 -2.11 1.94 13.01
C LEU A 378 -1.51 2.31 11.64
N GLN A 379 -0.31 1.79 11.33
CA GLN A 379 0.37 2.10 10.07
C GLN A 379 -0.34 1.54 8.84
N ILE A 380 -1.02 0.40 8.96
CA ILE A 380 -1.76 -0.22 7.85
C ILE A 380 -3.26 0.13 7.86
N GLU A 381 -3.67 1.03 8.78
CA GLU A 381 -5.06 1.45 9.01
C GLU A 381 -6.00 0.27 9.35
N TYR A 382 -5.47 -0.76 10.01
CA TYR A 382 -6.26 -1.91 10.47
C TYR A 382 -6.97 -1.55 11.79
N PRO A 383 -8.31 -1.66 11.86
CA PRO A 383 -9.04 -1.32 13.08
C PRO A 383 -8.71 -2.31 14.20
N GLU A 384 -8.14 -1.80 15.30
CA GLU A 384 -7.99 -2.55 16.54
C GLU A 384 -9.37 -2.83 17.15
N ARG A 385 -9.50 -3.99 17.83
CA ARG A 385 -10.75 -4.43 18.45
C ARG A 385 -11.11 -3.66 19.70
#